data_AF-A0A4U1ACS9-F1
#
_entry.id   AF-A0A4U1ACS9-F1
#
_cell.length_a   1.000
_cell.length_b   1.000
_cell.length_c   1.000
_cell.angle_alpha   90.00
_cell.angle_beta   90.00
_cell.angle_gamma   90.00
#
_symmetry.space_group_name_H-M   'P 1'
#
loop_
_entity.id
_entity.type
_entity.pdbx_description
1 polymer ?
#
loop_
_entity_poly.entity_id
_entity_poly.type
_entity_poly.pdbx_seq_one_letter_code
_entity_poly.pdbx_strand_id
1 'polypeptide(L)' 'MEEDIGKRLVQAIKDPNNLDSRESIAKAMELTKAYASSGSATHFSTVTKLFYDLFEMFETGRDPRTK' A
#
# COMPACT_ATOMS: atom_id res chain seq x y z
N MET A 1 -1.07 19.40 0.65
CA MET A 1 -2.01 18.54 1.38
C MET A 1 -1.59 17.11 1.09
N GLU A 2 -0.87 16.47 2.01
CA GLU A 2 -0.90 15.01 2.09
C GLU A 2 -2.38 14.69 2.33
N GLU A 3 -3.12 14.44 1.25
CA GLU A 3 -4.44 13.85 1.39
C GLU A 3 -4.22 12.52 2.08
N ASP A 4 -4.60 12.49 3.34
CA ASP A 4 -4.35 11.45 4.33
C ASP A 4 -4.58 10.06 3.74
N ILE A 5 -3.54 9.50 3.12
CA ILE A 5 -3.60 8.21 2.43
C ILE A 5 -3.94 7.09 3.42
N GLY A 6 -3.67 7.32 4.72
CA GLY A 6 -4.19 6.54 5.83
C GLY A 6 -5.71 6.55 5.92
N LYS A 7 -6.37 7.71 5.79
CA LYS A 7 -7.84 7.79 5.70
C LYS A 7 -8.37 7.06 4.47
N ARG A 8 -7.71 7.19 3.32
CA ARG A 8 -8.11 6.48 2.08
C ARG A 8 -8.02 4.97 2.27
N LEU A 9 -6.94 4.47 2.88
CA LEU A 9 -6.79 3.06 3.25
C LEU A 9 -7.91 2.59 4.18
N VAL A 10 -8.21 3.36 5.23
CA VAL A 10 -9.30 3.03 6.17
C VAL A 10 -10.65 3.00 5.46
N GLN A 11 -10.92 3.94 4.55
CA GLN A 11 -12.15 3.96 3.76
C GLN A 11 -12.22 2.75 2.82
N ALA A 12 -11.13 2.41 2.13
CA ALA A 12 -11.05 1.26 1.23
C ALA A 12 -11.29 -0.08 1.95
N ILE A 13 -10.89 -0.19 3.22
CA ILE A 13 -11.18 -1.37 4.06
C ILE A 13 -12.65 -1.40 4.50
N LYS A 14 -13.24 -0.23 4.79
CA LYS A 14 -14.63 -0.12 5.28
C LYS A 14 -15.67 -0.16 4.17
N ASP A 15 -15.34 0.31 2.98
CA ASP A 15 -16.21 0.33 1.81
C ASP A 15 -15.71 -0.67 0.75
N PRO A 16 -16.21 -1.91 0.78
CA PRO A 16 -15.82 -2.93 -0.19
C PRO A 16 -16.35 -2.66 -1.61
N ASN A 17 -17.15 -1.62 -1.84
CA ASN A 17 -17.67 -1.28 -3.17
C ASN A 17 -16.76 -0.33 -3.95
N ASN A 18 -15.75 0.26 -3.30
CA ASN A 18 -14.72 1.02 -4.00
C ASN A 18 -13.74 0.07 -4.70
N LEU A 19 -14.05 -0.24 -5.97
CA LEU A 19 -13.29 -1.19 -6.79
C LEU A 19 -11.84 -0.74 -7.02
N ASP A 20 -11.61 0.55 -7.23
CA ASP A 20 -10.28 1.10 -7.52
C ASP A 20 -9.35 0.93 -6.30
N SER A 21 -9.79 1.35 -5.12
CA SER A 21 -8.97 1.19 -3.91
C SER A 21 -8.79 -0.27 -3.50
N ARG A 22 -9.74 -1.16 -3.83
CA ARG A 22 -9.57 -2.62 -3.65
C ARG A 22 -8.48 -3.18 -4.54
N GLU A 23 -8.40 -2.72 -5.78
CA GLU A 23 -7.34 -3.11 -6.70
C GLU A 23 -5.98 -2.64 -6.19
N SER A 24 -5.89 -1.38 -5.72
CA SER A 24 -4.68 -0.83 -5.08
C SER A 24 -4.23 -1.68 -3.90
N ILE A 25 -5.14 -2.05 -2.99
CA ILE A 25 -4.83 -2.92 -1.84
C ILE A 25 -4.35 -4.30 -2.30
N ALA A 26 -5.03 -4.92 -3.26
CA ALA A 26 -4.67 -6.24 -3.74
C ALA A 26 -3.26 -6.28 -4.34
N LYS A 27 -2.94 -5.32 -5.22
CA LYS A 27 -1.62 -5.18 -5.83
C LYS A 27 -0.54 -4.88 -4.80
N ALA A 28 -0.80 -3.95 -3.88
CA ALA A 28 0.14 -3.61 -2.81
C ALA A 28 0.41 -4.83 -1.90
N MET A 29 -0.62 -5.60 -1.54
CA MET A 29 -0.48 -6.83 -0.75
C MET A 29 0.33 -7.90 -1.47
N GLU A 30 0.08 -8.13 -2.76
CA GLU A 30 0.77 -9.15 -3.55
C GLU A 30 2.29 -8.89 -3.58
N LEU A 31 2.68 -7.66 -3.93
CA LEU A 31 4.09 -7.27 -3.98
C LEU A 31 4.76 -7.28 -2.60
N THR A 32 4.03 -6.84 -1.57
CA THR A 32 4.53 -6.89 -0.19
C THR A 32 4.77 -8.32 0.28
N LYS A 33 3.86 -9.25 -0.05
CA LYS A 33 4.03 -10.68 0.26
C LYS A 33 5.23 -11.26 -0.48
N ALA A 34 5.38 -10.98 -1.77
CA ALA A 34 6.54 -11.42 -2.55
C ALA A 34 7.86 -10.94 -1.93
N TYR A 35 7.92 -9.66 -1.52
CA TYR A 35 9.08 -9.12 -0.80
C TYR A 35 9.32 -9.82 0.54
N ALA A 36 8.29 -9.99 1.36
CA ALA A 36 8.41 -10.66 2.66
C ALA A 36 8.87 -12.12 2.53
N SER A 37 8.39 -12.84 1.51
CA SER A 37 8.78 -14.23 1.22
C SER A 37 10.18 -14.36 0.61
N SER A 38 10.76 -13.29 0.06
CA SER A 38 12.06 -13.33 -0.61
C SER A 38 13.27 -13.44 0.33
N GLY A 39 13.06 -13.40 1.66
CA GLY A 39 14.15 -13.32 2.64
C GLY A 39 14.81 -11.94 2.74
N SER A 40 14.43 -10.99 1.88
CA SER A 40 14.90 -9.58 1.92
C SER A 40 14.31 -8.78 3.09
N ALA A 41 13.21 -9.28 3.69
CA ALA A 41 12.58 -8.64 4.83
C ALA A 41 13.31 -8.98 6.13
N THR A 42 14.21 -8.10 6.55
CA THR A 42 14.94 -8.21 7.83
C THR A 42 14.11 -7.72 9.04
N HIS A 43 13.12 -6.86 8.81
CA HIS A 43 12.27 -6.30 9.87
C HIS A 43 10.80 -6.18 9.42
N PHE A 44 9.88 -6.48 10.35
CA PHE A 44 8.43 -6.33 10.13
C PHE A 44 8.05 -4.89 9.75
N SER A 45 8.68 -3.89 10.37
CA SER A 45 8.44 -2.46 10.07
C SER A 45 8.72 -2.12 8.60
N THR A 46 9.72 -2.74 7.98
CA THR A 46 10.03 -2.56 6.56
C THR A 46 8.91 -3.08 5.66
N VAL A 47 8.31 -4.22 6.02
CA VAL A 47 7.19 -4.82 5.27
C VAL A 47 5.96 -3.94 5.35
N THR A 48 5.62 -3.43 6.54
CA THR A 48 4.46 -2.55 6.73
C THR A 48 4.64 -1.22 5.99
N LYS A 49 5.85 -0.65 6.02
CA LYS A 49 6.16 0.57 5.25
C LYS A 49 6.08 0.32 3.75
N LEU A 50 6.64 -0.79 3.27
CA LEU A 50 6.57 -1.17 1.86
C LEU A 50 5.12 -1.27 1.37
N PHE A 51 4.25 -1.93 2.13
CA PHE A 51 2.82 -2.00 1.80
C PHE A 51 2.20 -0.61 1.66
N TYR A 52 2.45 0.26 2.63
CA TYR A 52 1.87 1.60 2.64
C TYR A 52 2.36 2.45 1.48
N ASP A 53 3.67 2.43 1.18
CA ASP A 53 4.26 3.12 0.03
C ASP A 53 3.65 2.63 -1.30
N LEU A 54 3.50 1.31 -1.45
CA LEU A 54 2.92 0.71 -2.65
C LEU A 54 1.44 1.05 -2.79
N PHE A 55 0.69 1.05 -1.68
CA PHE A 55 -0.70 1.47 -1.68
C PHE A 55 -0.83 2.93 -2.13
N GLU A 56 -0.03 3.84 -1.58
CA GLU A 56 0.00 5.24 -2.00
C GLU A 56 0.33 5.38 -3.50
N MET A 57 1.30 4.59 -3.97
CA MET A 57 1.70 4.59 -5.38
C MET A 57 0.57 4.12 -6.30
N PHE A 58 -0.13 3.04 -5.96
CA PHE A 58 -1.25 2.57 -6.77
C PHE A 58 -2.46 3.51 -6.69
N GLU A 59 -2.70 4.12 -5.54
CA GLU A 59 -3.87 4.99 -5.31
C GLU A 59 -3.70 6.38 -5.95
N THR A 60 -2.47 6.86 -6.09
CA THR A 60 -2.19 8.24 -6.53
C THR A 60 -1.37 8.33 -7.82
N GLY A 61 -0.74 7.23 -8.24
CA GLY A 61 0.21 7.19 -9.36
C GLY A 61 1.56 7.85 -9.05
N ARG A 62 1.82 8.28 -7.82
CA ARG A 62 3.05 8.97 -7.41
C ARG A 62 3.95 8.02 -6.62
N ASP A 63 5.25 8.03 -6.88
CA ASP A 63 6.19 7.27 -6.05
C ASP A 63 6.48 8.06 -4.75
N PRO A 64 6.00 7.60 -3.57
CA PRO A 64 6.17 8.31 -2.30
C PRO A 64 7.61 8.36 -1.80
N ARG A 65 8.52 7.62 -2.46
CA ARG A 65 9.96 7.59 -2.15
C ARG A 65 10.73 8.68 -2.89
N THR A 66 10.13 9.27 -3.93
CA THR A 66 10.73 10.33 -4.75
C THR A 66 10.35 11.74 -4.27
N LYS A 67 10.51 12.00 -2.97
CA LYS A 67 10.27 13.33 -2.38
C LYS A 67 11.25 14.39 -2.88
#